data_AF-A0A059FSB0-F1
#
_entry.id   AF-A0A059FSB0-F1
#
_cell.length_a   1.000
_cell.length_b   1.000
_cell.length_c   1.000
_cell.angle_alpha   90.00
_cell.angle_beta   90.00
_cell.angle_gamma   90.00
#
_symmetry.space_group_name_H-M   'P 1'
#
loop_
_entity.id
_entity.type
_entity.pdbx_description
1 polymer ?
#
loop_
_entity_poly.entity_id
_entity_poly.type
_entity_poly.pdbx_seq_one_letter_code
_entity_poly.pdbx_strand_id
1 'polypeptide(L)'
;MRARRAQPSHTVTASAPDPQVPFVLTEPGAHGLCVVAANAAARAKGISEPLRFADARARVPAIVSEEVDRAADKLALEALAAWMIRIAPLVALDGPDGLMLEVTGCAHLYGGERDMLAQVTKLLDRGGIPHRAGLASTPGAASALARAAPGMILDRGEEEAGLATLPVSALRLSPETDTLLRRFGLRHIGQLYAIDRKALARRFRSKATADAVLLRLDQALGRRIEPIHPLRPTPACAVRLSCPDPLLSADAIRLGLETLAAELCTKLEVSGKGARKFTLHAFRSDGTSGAVGIAVARAVRNPLHILRLFRERVDQLDPGFGIDLLLLEAHRTGPMEAGTVALSGDLAGVDTDHVVLAALADRIMARLGEDVVRIAVPVESHLPERTEQYAPFDGTLVDGAMKRSAAGPRPIRFLSRPEPINVLAEVPDGPPLRFTWRRLPRTVLRADGPERISPEWWRCHIPPPPEQDGPGERVRHLPRARDYYRVEDAAGARYWLFRNGLYDDGRGGPPAWYIHGLFA
;
A
#
# COMPACT_ATOMS: atom_id res chain seq x y z
N MET A 1 30.07 11.22 46.35
CA MET A 1 30.25 10.79 44.94
C MET A 1 29.20 9.72 44.60
N ARG A 2 28.06 10.13 44.04
CA ARG A 2 27.09 9.23 43.38
C ARG A 2 26.65 9.95 42.10
N ALA A 3 27.11 9.44 40.96
CA ALA A 3 26.78 9.97 39.65
C ALA A 3 25.31 9.67 39.33
N ARG A 4 24.49 10.72 39.23
CA ARG A 4 23.14 10.63 38.67
C ARG A 4 23.27 10.43 37.16
N ARG A 5 22.82 9.27 36.67
CA ARG A 5 22.51 9.04 35.26
C ARG A 5 21.45 10.05 34.83
N ALA A 6 21.80 10.94 33.91
CA ALA A 6 20.84 11.75 33.19
C ALA A 6 20.04 10.84 32.26
N GLN A 7 18.74 10.71 32.52
CA GLN A 7 17.76 10.17 31.57
C GLN A 7 17.41 11.30 30.59
N PRO A 8 17.39 11.08 29.27
CA PRO A 8 16.85 12.06 28.34
C PRO A 8 15.32 12.06 28.46
N SER A 9 14.81 13.04 29.19
CA SER A 9 13.40 13.39 29.24
C SER A 9 13.07 14.24 28.01
N HIS A 10 12.55 13.62 26.94
CA HIS A 10 11.89 14.35 25.86
C HIS A 10 10.38 14.14 25.98
N THR A 11 9.78 15.01 26.78
CA THR A 11 8.34 15.25 26.77
C THR A 11 8.03 16.07 25.51
N VAL A 12 7.30 15.49 24.56
CA VAL A 12 6.73 16.21 23.41
C VAL A 12 5.58 17.07 23.92
N THR A 13 5.90 18.25 24.45
CA THR A 13 4.94 19.33 24.72
C THR A 13 5.62 20.67 24.45
N ALA A 14 5.98 20.92 23.19
CA ALA A 14 6.11 22.28 22.70
C ALA A 14 4.80 22.62 21.99
N SER A 15 4.02 23.55 22.53
CA SER A 15 2.88 24.12 21.82
C SER A 15 3.40 24.70 20.50
N ALA A 16 2.69 24.44 19.40
CA ALA A 16 3.05 25.03 18.11
C ALA A 16 3.19 26.57 18.27
N PRO A 17 4.26 27.18 17.74
CA PRO A 17 4.45 28.62 17.84
C PRO A 17 3.29 29.35 17.14
N ASP A 18 2.85 30.47 17.71
CA ASP A 18 1.77 31.29 17.14
C ASP A 18 2.18 31.74 15.72
N PRO A 19 1.40 31.40 14.68
CA PRO A 19 1.74 31.74 13.29
C PRO A 19 1.81 33.26 13.03
N GLN A 20 1.20 34.10 13.88
CA GLN A 20 1.25 35.55 13.75
C GLN A 20 2.51 36.18 14.36
N VAL A 21 3.21 35.47 15.24
CA VAL A 21 4.42 35.97 15.89
C VAL A 21 5.64 35.63 15.02
N PRO A 22 6.54 36.60 14.70
CA PRO A 22 7.77 36.30 13.97
C PRO A 22 8.64 35.27 14.71
N PHE A 23 8.82 34.11 14.08
CA PHE A 23 9.54 32.96 14.62
C PHE A 23 10.59 32.47 13.63
N VAL A 24 11.78 32.13 14.13
CA VAL A 24 12.89 31.58 13.35
C VAL A 24 13.51 30.36 14.01
N LEU A 25 13.97 29.42 13.19
CA LEU A 25 14.90 28.38 13.64
C LEU A 25 16.33 28.83 13.36
N THR A 26 17.21 28.53 14.30
CA THR A 26 18.62 28.94 14.25
C THR A 26 19.56 27.76 14.34
N GLU A 27 20.74 27.89 13.72
CA GLU A 27 21.83 26.93 13.88
C GLU A 27 23.19 27.66 14.05
N PRO A 28 24.19 27.03 14.69
CA PRO A 28 25.54 27.59 14.77
C PRO A 28 26.20 27.69 13.39
N GLY A 29 26.56 28.91 12.97
CA GLY A 29 27.34 29.17 11.76
C GLY A 29 28.77 29.63 12.07
N ALA A 30 29.58 29.82 11.02
CA ALA A 30 31.00 30.21 11.13
C ALA A 30 31.23 31.56 11.85
N HIS A 31 30.21 32.43 11.92
CA HIS A 31 30.28 33.76 12.52
C HIS A 31 29.16 34.01 13.55
N GLY A 32 28.66 32.94 14.20
CA GLY A 32 27.57 32.99 15.16
C GLY A 32 26.28 32.34 14.63
N LEU A 33 25.17 32.52 15.36
CA LEU A 33 23.88 31.93 14.99
C LEU A 33 23.35 32.47 13.66
N CYS A 34 22.89 31.57 12.80
CA CYS A 34 22.29 31.87 11.51
C CYS A 34 20.83 31.39 11.50
N VAL A 35 19.96 32.12 10.78
CA VAL A 35 18.58 31.72 10.53
C VAL A 35 18.56 30.66 9.42
N VAL A 36 17.94 29.51 9.71
CA VAL A 36 17.78 28.39 8.77
C VAL A 36 16.33 28.15 8.34
N ALA A 37 15.37 28.66 9.11
CA ALA A 37 13.98 28.68 8.71
C ALA A 37 13.30 29.89 9.34
N ALA A 38 12.33 30.45 8.62
CA ALA A 38 11.52 31.56 9.08
C ALA A 38 10.05 31.28 8.76
N ASN A 39 9.16 31.55 9.71
CA ASN A 39 7.73 31.48 9.46
C ASN A 39 7.25 32.64 8.57
N ALA A 40 5.98 32.62 8.15
CA ALA A 40 5.42 33.64 7.26
C ALA A 40 5.52 35.06 7.85
N ALA A 41 5.25 35.22 9.14
CA ALA A 41 5.34 36.51 9.83
C ALA A 41 6.77 37.09 9.85
N ALA A 42 7.79 36.25 10.03
CA ALA A 42 9.19 36.65 9.95
C ALA A 42 9.60 37.00 8.51
N ARG A 43 9.19 36.20 7.51
CA ARG A 43 9.46 36.48 6.09
C ARG A 43 8.85 37.79 5.61
N ALA A 44 7.64 38.13 6.06
CA ALA A 44 7.00 39.41 5.76
C ALA A 44 7.81 40.62 6.26
N LYS A 45 8.64 40.43 7.30
CA LYS A 45 9.58 41.44 7.82
C LYS A 45 10.98 41.35 7.19
N GLY A 46 11.11 40.63 6.08
CA GLY A 46 12.35 40.46 5.33
C GLY A 46 13.37 39.53 5.99
N ILE A 47 12.96 38.69 6.94
CA ILE A 47 13.85 37.69 7.57
C ILE A 47 13.72 36.37 6.81
N SER A 48 14.81 35.94 6.18
CA SER A 48 14.91 34.66 5.49
C SER A 48 16.31 34.09 5.65
N GLU A 49 16.46 32.78 5.45
CA GLU A 49 17.78 32.19 5.33
C GLU A 49 18.59 32.85 4.18
N PRO A 50 19.93 32.93 4.30
CA PRO A 50 20.78 32.54 5.44
C PRO A 50 21.11 33.73 6.39
N LEU A 51 20.16 34.62 6.68
CA LEU A 51 20.41 35.84 7.47
C LEU A 51 21.01 35.51 8.85
N ARG A 52 21.98 36.32 9.31
CA ARG A 52 22.52 36.18 10.68
C ARG A 52 21.44 36.50 11.70
N PHE A 53 21.40 35.75 12.80
CA PHE A 53 20.38 35.97 13.83
C PHE A 53 20.50 37.37 14.48
N ALA A 54 21.71 37.92 14.59
CA ALA A 54 21.92 39.30 15.04
C ALA A 54 21.22 40.33 14.14
N ASP A 55 21.31 40.15 12.80
CA ASP A 55 20.66 41.04 11.83
C ASP A 55 19.13 40.86 11.85
N ALA A 56 18.65 39.61 12.02
CA ALA A 56 17.23 39.33 12.20
C ALA A 56 16.67 40.02 13.45
N ARG A 57 17.40 39.98 14.56
CA ARG A 57 17.02 40.61 15.84
C ARG A 57 17.13 42.14 15.79
N ALA A 58 18.03 42.69 14.99
CA ALA A 58 18.09 44.12 14.72
C ALA A 58 16.85 44.62 13.95
N ARG A 59 16.33 43.82 13.00
CA ARG A 59 15.09 44.13 12.26
C ARG A 59 13.85 43.93 13.12
N VAL A 60 13.84 42.90 13.96
CA VAL A 60 12.70 42.53 14.80
C VAL A 60 13.20 42.19 16.20
N PRO A 61 13.24 43.17 17.13
CA PRO A 61 13.77 42.95 18.47
C PRO A 61 13.03 41.86 19.27
N ALA A 62 11.73 41.70 19.03
CA ALA A 62 10.86 40.72 19.68
C ALA A 62 10.76 39.38 18.90
N ILE A 63 11.73 39.06 18.04
CA ILE A 63 11.74 37.80 17.29
C ILE A 63 11.93 36.61 18.23
N VAL A 64 11.08 35.60 18.10
CA VAL A 64 11.20 34.35 18.84
C VAL A 64 12.11 33.41 18.06
N SER A 65 13.00 32.69 18.75
CA SER A 65 13.93 31.77 18.13
C SER A 65 14.06 30.48 18.90
N GLU A 66 14.17 29.37 18.17
CA GLU A 66 14.57 28.06 18.70
C GLU A 66 15.75 27.50 17.91
N GLU A 67 16.48 26.57 18.52
CA GLU A 67 17.53 25.83 17.83
C GLU A 67 16.90 24.72 16.99
N VAL A 68 17.42 24.51 15.77
CA VAL A 68 16.90 23.48 14.88
C VAL A 68 17.29 22.08 15.38
N ASP A 69 16.29 21.19 15.50
CA ASP A 69 16.54 19.77 15.78
C ASP A 69 16.51 18.96 14.48
N ARG A 70 17.67 18.90 13.82
CA ARG A 70 17.85 18.16 12.55
C ARG A 70 17.58 16.66 12.70
N ALA A 71 17.75 16.09 13.90
CA ALA A 71 17.51 14.68 14.14
C ALA A 71 16.00 14.40 14.22
N ALA A 72 15.25 15.26 14.90
CA ALA A 72 13.79 15.21 14.93
C ALA A 72 13.19 15.44 13.53
N ASP A 73 13.68 16.42 12.77
CA ASP A 73 13.23 16.69 11.40
C ASP A 73 13.43 15.46 10.50
N LYS A 74 14.61 14.83 10.57
CA LYS A 74 14.91 13.63 9.80
C LYS A 74 13.98 12.47 10.16
N LEU A 75 13.73 12.23 11.44
CA LEU A 75 12.81 11.20 11.90
C LEU A 75 11.36 11.47 11.45
N ALA A 76 10.92 12.73 11.50
CA ALA A 76 9.61 13.13 11.00
C ALA A 76 9.49 12.90 9.48
N LEU A 77 10.53 13.24 8.72
CA LEU A 77 10.56 13.02 7.27
C LEU A 77 10.57 11.53 6.91
N GLU A 78 11.35 10.70 7.61
CA GLU A 78 11.36 9.24 7.45
C GLU A 78 9.99 8.63 7.78
N ALA A 79 9.33 9.09 8.85
CA ALA A 79 7.98 8.66 9.21
C ALA A 79 6.95 9.06 8.14
N LEU A 80 7.03 10.28 7.62
CA LEU A 80 6.17 10.74 6.53
C LEU A 80 6.39 9.90 5.27
N ALA A 81 7.65 9.63 4.92
CA ALA A 81 7.99 8.81 3.77
C ALA A 81 7.47 7.37 3.89
N ALA A 82 7.60 6.77 5.07
CA ALA A 82 7.02 5.45 5.36
C ALA A 82 5.48 5.46 5.23
N TRP A 83 4.84 6.54 5.67
CA TRP A 83 3.38 6.71 5.50
C TRP A 83 2.97 6.83 4.03
N MET A 84 3.79 7.50 3.20
CA MET A 84 3.56 7.70 1.77
C MET A 84 3.70 6.42 0.92
N ILE A 85 4.21 5.31 1.47
CA ILE A 85 4.24 3.99 0.78
C ILE A 85 2.85 3.54 0.31
N ARG A 86 1.78 4.01 0.97
CA ARG A 86 0.40 3.77 0.54
C ARG A 86 0.05 4.34 -0.84
N ILE A 87 0.79 5.36 -1.27
CA ILE A 87 0.56 6.08 -2.52
C ILE A 87 1.38 5.44 -3.65
N ALA A 88 2.65 5.13 -3.37
CA ALA A 88 3.61 4.60 -4.30
C ALA A 88 4.53 3.57 -3.62
N PRO A 89 4.88 2.45 -4.28
CA PRO A 89 5.69 1.40 -3.68
C PRO A 89 7.15 1.81 -3.45
N LEU A 90 7.66 2.76 -4.24
CA LEU A 90 9.03 3.28 -4.12
C LEU A 90 8.98 4.74 -3.69
N VAL A 91 9.27 4.97 -2.41
CA VAL A 91 9.39 6.30 -1.81
C VAL A 91 10.81 6.49 -1.32
N ALA A 92 11.46 7.60 -1.66
CA ALA A 92 12.81 7.94 -1.20
C ALA A 92 12.84 9.32 -0.56
N LEU A 93 13.86 9.58 0.26
CA LEU A 93 14.16 10.93 0.75
C LEU A 93 14.86 11.73 -0.36
N ASP A 94 14.48 12.99 -0.53
CA ASP A 94 15.16 13.97 -1.41
C ASP A 94 15.74 15.10 -0.57
N GLY A 95 16.93 14.86 -0.01
CA GLY A 95 17.62 15.82 0.86
C GLY A 95 17.02 15.90 2.27
N PRO A 96 17.10 17.07 2.93
CA PRO A 96 16.63 17.24 4.30
C PRO A 96 15.13 17.54 4.42
N ASP A 97 14.46 17.87 3.31
CA ASP A 97 13.11 18.46 3.31
C ASP A 97 12.18 17.93 2.21
N GLY A 98 12.61 16.92 1.44
CA GLY A 98 11.89 16.43 0.27
C GLY A 98 11.62 14.93 0.30
N LEU A 99 10.56 14.52 -0.40
CA LEU A 99 10.25 13.12 -0.70
C LEU A 99 10.17 12.94 -2.22
N MET A 100 10.70 11.82 -2.70
CA MET A 100 10.58 11.37 -4.08
C MET A 100 9.68 10.15 -4.14
N LEU A 101 8.61 10.22 -4.92
CA LEU A 101 7.67 9.12 -5.12
C LEU A 101 7.78 8.66 -6.58
N GLU A 102 8.13 7.40 -6.79
CA GLU A 102 8.09 6.78 -8.11
C GLU A 102 6.68 6.22 -8.35
N VAL A 103 5.96 6.82 -9.29
CA VAL A 103 4.52 6.58 -9.48
C VAL A 103 4.20 5.74 -10.72
N THR A 104 5.23 5.22 -11.42
CA THR A 104 5.05 4.37 -12.60
C THR A 104 4.17 3.18 -12.25
N GLY A 105 3.12 2.99 -13.05
CA GLY A 105 2.16 1.91 -12.85
C GLY A 105 1.17 2.14 -11.70
N CYS A 106 1.26 3.23 -10.94
CA CYS A 106 0.34 3.52 -9.83
C CYS A 106 -0.74 4.54 -10.21
N ALA A 107 -0.43 5.50 -11.10
CA ALA A 107 -1.31 6.61 -11.44
C ALA A 107 -2.72 6.19 -11.91
N HIS A 108 -2.84 5.07 -12.61
CA HIS A 108 -4.14 4.56 -13.10
C HIS A 108 -5.12 4.19 -11.97
N LEU A 109 -4.61 3.83 -10.79
CA LEU A 109 -5.44 3.54 -9.60
C LEU A 109 -6.12 4.80 -9.05
N TYR A 110 -5.63 5.98 -9.44
CA TYR A 110 -6.08 7.29 -8.97
C TYR A 110 -6.83 8.10 -10.03
N GLY A 111 -7.03 7.54 -11.24
CA GLY A 111 -7.65 8.26 -12.38
C GLY A 111 -6.64 8.93 -13.32
N GLY A 112 -5.33 8.76 -13.09
CA GLY A 112 -4.25 9.38 -13.86
C GLY A 112 -3.34 10.25 -13.01
N GLU A 113 -2.27 10.78 -13.60
CA GLU A 113 -1.22 11.50 -12.88
C GLU A 113 -1.70 12.82 -12.25
N ARG A 114 -2.58 13.55 -12.95
CA ARG A 114 -3.18 14.79 -12.44
C ARG A 114 -4.07 14.55 -11.22
N ASP A 115 -4.91 13.53 -11.28
CA ASP A 115 -5.79 13.16 -10.16
C ASP A 115 -5.01 12.59 -8.99
N MET A 116 -3.95 11.81 -9.27
CA MET A 116 -3.02 11.33 -8.25
C MET A 116 -2.37 12.49 -7.48
N LEU A 117 -1.81 13.49 -8.20
CA LEU A 117 -1.21 14.66 -7.58
C LEU A 117 -2.21 15.43 -6.71
N ALA A 118 -3.43 15.65 -7.21
CA ALA A 118 -4.49 16.32 -6.47
C ALA A 118 -4.90 15.55 -5.19
N GLN A 119 -4.99 14.22 -5.27
CA GLN A 119 -5.30 13.37 -4.12
C GLN A 119 -4.18 13.36 -3.07
N VAL A 120 -2.92 13.33 -3.50
CA VAL A 120 -1.75 13.44 -2.61
C VAL A 120 -1.73 14.78 -1.89
N THR A 121 -1.95 15.88 -2.61
CA THR A 121 -2.04 17.21 -2.01
C THR A 121 -3.16 17.29 -0.98
N LYS A 122 -4.36 16.82 -1.33
CA LYS A 122 -5.51 16.80 -0.40
C LYS A 122 -5.25 15.93 0.84
N LEU A 123 -4.50 14.84 0.68
CA LEU A 123 -4.11 13.97 1.79
C LEU A 123 -3.17 14.69 2.76
N LEU A 124 -2.17 15.41 2.25
CA LEU A 124 -1.22 16.18 3.04
C LEU A 124 -1.89 17.39 3.72
N ASP A 125 -2.81 18.07 3.02
CA ASP A 125 -3.60 19.18 3.57
C ASP A 125 -4.44 18.73 4.77
N ARG A 126 -5.08 17.55 4.68
CA ARG A 126 -5.84 16.95 5.80
C ARG A 126 -4.95 16.62 7.00
N GLY A 127 -3.69 16.29 6.75
CA GLY A 127 -2.69 16.05 7.78
C GLY A 127 -2.08 17.33 8.36
N GLY A 128 -2.43 18.51 7.82
CA GLY A 128 -1.83 19.78 8.22
C GLY A 128 -0.34 19.90 7.85
N ILE A 129 0.11 19.18 6.81
CA ILE A 129 1.52 19.13 6.39
C ILE A 129 1.73 20.12 5.25
N PRO A 130 2.45 21.24 5.46
CA PRO A 130 2.80 22.17 4.39
C PRO A 130 3.67 21.46 3.36
N HIS A 131 3.33 21.59 2.08
CA HIS A 131 4.02 20.85 1.03
C HIS A 131 4.03 21.63 -0.29
N ARG A 132 4.92 21.20 -1.18
CA ARG A 132 5.04 21.66 -2.56
C ARG A 132 5.29 20.45 -3.42
N ALA A 133 4.42 20.19 -4.39
CA ALA A 133 4.48 18.97 -5.20
C ALA A 133 4.66 19.32 -6.67
N GLY A 134 5.35 18.47 -7.41
CA GLY A 134 5.52 18.55 -8.86
C GLY A 134 5.69 17.14 -9.41
N LEU A 135 5.25 16.91 -10.65
CA LEU A 135 5.30 15.60 -11.28
C LEU A 135 6.00 15.71 -12.64
N ALA A 136 6.93 14.80 -12.91
CA ALA A 136 7.63 14.71 -14.19
C ALA A 136 8.16 13.29 -14.39
N SER A 137 8.63 12.98 -15.60
CA SER A 137 9.17 11.64 -15.93
C SER A 137 10.57 11.37 -15.38
N THR A 138 11.22 12.36 -14.77
CA THR A 138 12.57 12.22 -14.18
C THR A 138 12.59 12.72 -12.73
N PRO A 139 13.38 12.10 -11.84
CA PRO A 139 13.50 12.57 -10.46
C PRO A 139 14.10 13.99 -10.36
N GLY A 140 14.99 14.35 -11.28
CA GLY A 140 15.55 15.70 -11.39
C GLY A 140 14.49 16.74 -11.74
N ALA A 141 13.66 16.47 -12.75
CA ALA A 141 12.61 17.40 -13.17
C ALA A 141 11.52 17.53 -12.09
N ALA A 142 11.02 16.42 -11.54
CA ALA A 142 9.96 16.44 -10.53
C ALA A 142 10.36 17.26 -9.29
N SER A 143 11.60 17.08 -8.84
CA SER A 143 12.19 17.84 -7.73
C SER A 143 12.37 19.33 -8.03
N ALA A 144 12.77 19.67 -9.27
CA ALA A 144 12.87 21.06 -9.71
C ALA A 144 11.48 21.73 -9.75
N LEU A 145 10.45 21.03 -10.25
CA LEU A 145 9.07 21.51 -10.27
C LEU A 145 8.54 21.73 -8.84
N ALA A 146 8.71 20.76 -7.94
CA ALA A 146 8.29 20.91 -6.55
C ALA A 146 8.90 22.17 -5.90
N ARG A 147 10.18 22.47 -6.19
CA ARG A 147 10.89 23.61 -5.60
C ARG A 147 10.72 24.95 -6.32
N ALA A 148 10.31 24.98 -7.59
CA ALA A 148 10.23 26.22 -8.37
C ALA A 148 8.88 26.49 -9.05
N ALA A 149 8.09 25.45 -9.35
CA ALA A 149 6.79 25.53 -10.00
C ALA A 149 5.81 24.49 -9.41
N PRO A 150 5.39 24.65 -8.13
CA PRO A 150 4.54 23.68 -7.47
C PRO A 150 3.16 23.58 -8.16
N GLY A 151 2.64 22.36 -8.27
CA GLY A 151 1.41 22.01 -8.97
C GLY A 151 1.60 21.72 -10.46
N MET A 152 2.79 21.96 -11.02
CA MET A 152 3.07 21.67 -12.42
C MET A 152 3.32 20.18 -12.65
N ILE A 153 2.83 19.69 -13.78
CA ILE A 153 3.01 18.33 -14.29
C ILE A 153 3.66 18.46 -15.67
N LEU A 154 4.74 17.71 -15.90
CA LEU A 154 5.39 17.61 -17.21
C LEU A 154 5.28 16.18 -17.72
N ASP A 155 4.77 16.04 -18.94
CA ASP A 155 4.75 14.76 -19.63
C ASP A 155 6.15 14.41 -20.15
N ARG A 156 6.36 13.13 -20.48
CA ARG A 156 7.62 12.65 -21.06
C ARG A 156 7.95 13.41 -22.34
N GLY A 157 9.11 14.05 -22.36
CA GLY A 157 9.61 14.85 -23.48
C GLY A 157 9.38 16.36 -23.32
N GLU A 158 8.59 16.78 -22.32
CA GLU A 158 8.36 18.20 -22.03
C GLU A 158 9.38 18.79 -21.05
N GLU A 159 10.30 17.97 -20.50
CA GLU A 159 11.24 18.39 -19.47
C GLU A 159 12.16 19.54 -19.92
N GLU A 160 12.63 19.52 -21.17
CA GLU A 160 13.51 20.57 -21.68
C GLU A 160 12.81 21.93 -21.79
N ALA A 161 11.56 21.95 -22.26
CA ALA A 161 10.78 23.19 -22.35
C ALA A 161 10.29 23.66 -20.97
N GLY A 162 9.79 22.73 -20.15
CA GLY A 162 9.21 23.02 -18.84
C GLY A 162 10.22 23.48 -17.80
N LEU A 163 11.46 22.98 -17.87
CA LEU A 163 12.52 23.39 -16.93
C LEU A 163 13.23 24.68 -17.33
N ALA A 164 13.13 25.13 -18.59
CA ALA A 164 13.95 26.21 -19.15
C ALA A 164 13.87 27.52 -18.34
N THR A 165 12.69 27.87 -17.85
CA THR A 165 12.41 29.12 -17.12
C THR A 165 12.70 29.02 -15.63
N LEU A 166 12.89 27.81 -15.10
CA LEU A 166 13.13 27.60 -13.68
C LEU A 166 14.53 28.09 -13.29
N PRO A 167 14.72 28.54 -12.04
CA PRO A 167 16.01 28.99 -11.56
C PRO A 167 17.01 27.82 -11.45
N VAL A 168 18.30 28.10 -11.66
CA VAL A 168 19.37 27.09 -11.52
C VAL A 168 19.45 26.47 -10.12
N SER A 169 18.94 27.16 -9.09
CA SER A 169 18.84 26.63 -7.73
C SER A 169 17.91 25.40 -7.62
N ALA A 170 17.04 25.17 -8.60
CA ALA A 170 16.15 24.01 -8.63
C ALA A 170 16.88 22.70 -9.01
N LEU A 171 18.11 22.76 -9.53
CA LEU A 171 18.90 21.59 -9.97
C LEU A 171 19.62 20.83 -8.84
N ARG A 172 19.23 21.01 -7.57
CA ARG A 172 19.85 20.36 -6.40
C ARG A 172 21.38 20.51 -6.37
N LEU A 173 21.84 21.73 -6.66
CA LEU A 173 23.27 22.10 -6.67
C LEU A 173 23.73 22.52 -5.27
N SER A 174 25.04 22.49 -5.02
CA SER A 174 25.58 23.03 -3.78
C SER A 174 25.39 24.56 -3.71
N PRO A 175 25.27 25.16 -2.51
CA PRO A 175 25.09 26.62 -2.36
C PRO A 175 26.22 27.44 -3.01
N GLU A 176 27.46 26.95 -2.97
CA GLU A 176 28.61 27.60 -3.60
C GLU A 176 28.48 27.59 -5.13
N THR A 177 28.00 26.46 -5.68
CA THR A 177 27.81 26.27 -7.11
C THR A 177 26.69 27.16 -7.64
N ASP A 178 25.56 27.23 -6.93
CA ASP A 178 24.44 28.13 -7.26
C ASP A 178 24.88 29.60 -7.24
N THR A 179 25.60 30.01 -6.19
CA THR A 179 26.13 31.38 -6.07
C THR A 179 27.06 31.74 -7.21
N LEU A 180 27.94 30.81 -7.61
CA LEU A 180 28.87 31.00 -8.71
C LEU A 180 28.16 31.08 -10.07
N LEU A 181 27.15 30.25 -10.32
CA LEU A 181 26.33 30.34 -11.54
C LEU A 181 25.62 31.69 -11.64
N ARG A 182 25.03 32.17 -10.53
CA ARG A 182 24.39 33.49 -10.48
C ARG A 182 25.37 34.63 -10.75
N ARG A 183 26.61 34.55 -10.24
CA ARG A 183 27.68 35.52 -10.53
C ARG A 183 28.09 35.55 -12.00
N PHE A 184 27.94 34.43 -12.71
CA PHE A 184 28.15 34.34 -14.16
C PHE A 184 26.93 34.74 -14.99
N GLY A 185 25.84 35.22 -14.37
CA GLY A 185 24.61 35.62 -15.07
C GLY A 185 23.71 34.46 -15.48
N LEU A 186 24.03 33.23 -15.05
CA LEU A 186 23.25 32.02 -15.33
C LEU A 186 22.22 31.84 -14.21
N ARG A 187 21.05 32.44 -14.40
CA ARG A 187 19.95 32.43 -13.42
C ARG A 187 18.92 31.34 -13.71
N HIS A 188 18.74 30.96 -14.97
CA HIS A 188 17.73 30.00 -15.41
C HIS A 188 18.36 28.75 -16.02
N ILE A 189 17.71 27.59 -15.85
CA ILE A 189 18.20 26.30 -16.33
C ILE A 189 18.38 26.30 -17.85
N GLY A 190 17.46 26.92 -18.60
CA GLY A 190 17.52 26.95 -20.06
C GLY A 190 18.77 27.65 -20.61
N GLN A 191 19.37 28.55 -19.83
CA GLN A 191 20.62 29.21 -20.20
C GLN A 191 21.80 28.23 -20.23
N LEU A 192 21.69 27.06 -19.58
CA LEU A 192 22.71 26.03 -19.57
C LEU A 192 22.67 25.14 -20.82
N TYR A 193 21.55 25.08 -21.55
CA TYR A 193 21.39 24.17 -22.70
C TYR A 193 22.31 24.49 -23.86
N ALA A 194 22.51 25.78 -24.14
CA ALA A 194 23.33 26.27 -25.26
C ALA A 194 24.83 26.40 -24.91
N ILE A 195 25.22 26.16 -23.66
CA ILE A 195 26.62 26.30 -23.25
C ILE A 195 27.37 25.03 -23.64
N ASP A 196 28.42 25.20 -24.45
CA ASP A 196 29.35 24.11 -24.74
C ASP A 196 29.93 23.51 -23.45
N ARG A 197 29.89 22.18 -23.31
CA ARG A 197 30.31 21.48 -22.09
C ARG A 197 31.77 21.78 -21.71
N LYS A 198 32.67 21.95 -22.69
CA LYS A 198 34.07 22.31 -22.44
C LYS A 198 34.20 23.79 -22.04
N ALA A 199 33.38 24.67 -22.62
CA ALA A 199 33.31 26.07 -22.23
C ALA A 199 32.78 26.24 -20.80
N LEU A 200 31.79 25.43 -20.39
CA LEU A 200 31.31 25.40 -19.02
C LEU A 200 32.44 24.96 -18.07
N ALA A 201 33.12 23.84 -18.37
CA ALA A 201 34.24 23.35 -17.57
C ALA A 201 35.37 24.37 -17.39
N ARG A 202 35.65 25.22 -18.39
CA ARG A 202 36.63 26.32 -18.29
C ARG A 202 36.21 27.46 -17.37
N ARG A 203 34.91 27.71 -17.21
CA ARG A 203 34.38 28.79 -16.35
C ARG A 203 34.41 28.41 -14.87
N PHE A 204 34.35 27.12 -14.57
CA PHE A 204 34.52 26.61 -13.22
C PHE A 204 36.01 26.42 -12.92
N ARG A 205 36.46 26.91 -11.76
CA ARG A 205 37.84 26.68 -11.28
C ARG A 205 38.11 25.20 -10.95
N SER A 206 37.04 24.42 -10.72
CA SER A 206 37.10 23.00 -10.42
C SER A 206 36.30 22.20 -11.45
N LYS A 207 36.97 21.24 -12.09
CA LYS A 207 36.36 20.29 -13.02
C LYS A 207 35.21 19.52 -12.37
N ALA A 208 35.37 19.14 -11.09
CA ALA A 208 34.35 18.41 -10.34
C ALA A 208 33.03 19.19 -10.20
N THR A 209 33.11 20.51 -10.03
CA THR A 209 31.90 21.35 -9.91
C THR A 209 31.16 21.46 -11.25
N ALA A 210 31.90 21.64 -12.36
CA ALA A 210 31.28 21.65 -13.69
C ALA A 210 30.62 20.32 -14.03
N ASP A 211 31.30 19.21 -13.73
CA ASP A 211 30.79 17.86 -13.96
C ASP A 211 29.53 17.60 -13.11
N ALA A 212 29.47 18.11 -11.88
CA ALA A 212 28.28 18.01 -11.03
C ALA A 212 27.07 18.78 -11.60
N VAL A 213 27.28 19.99 -12.15
CA VAL A 213 26.21 20.76 -12.80
C VAL A 213 25.70 20.03 -14.03
N LEU A 214 26.60 19.54 -14.89
CA LEU A 214 26.23 18.79 -16.09
C LEU A 214 25.52 17.49 -15.73
N LEU A 215 25.96 16.79 -14.69
CA LEU A 215 25.31 15.59 -14.19
C LEU A 215 23.86 15.88 -13.78
N ARG A 216 23.63 16.91 -12.98
CA ARG A 216 22.28 17.29 -12.52
C ARG A 216 21.38 17.74 -13.68
N LEU A 217 21.94 18.45 -14.65
CA LEU A 217 21.23 18.85 -15.85
C LEU A 217 20.84 17.63 -16.71
N ASP A 218 21.78 16.71 -16.96
CA ASP A 218 21.53 15.50 -17.75
C ASP A 218 20.52 14.56 -17.06
N GLN A 219 20.53 14.51 -15.72
CA GLN A 219 19.54 13.78 -14.94
C GLN A 219 18.14 14.41 -15.03
N ALA A 220 18.04 15.73 -14.88
CA ALA A 220 16.76 16.44 -14.97
C ALA A 220 16.14 16.34 -16.37
N LEU A 221 16.96 16.38 -17.42
CA LEU A 221 16.52 16.22 -18.82
C LEU A 221 16.33 14.76 -19.26
N GLY A 222 16.57 13.78 -18.38
CA GLY A 222 16.43 12.36 -18.70
C GLY A 222 17.48 11.79 -19.66
N ARG A 223 18.54 12.55 -19.96
CA ARG A 223 19.69 12.11 -20.77
C ARG A 223 20.56 11.10 -20.02
N ARG A 224 20.52 11.13 -18.69
CA ARG A 224 21.17 10.16 -17.80
C ARG A 224 20.19 9.70 -16.73
N ILE A 225 20.12 8.38 -16.52
CA ILE A 225 19.25 7.80 -15.48
C ILE A 225 19.78 8.18 -14.09
N GLU A 226 18.88 8.65 -13.23
CA GLU A 226 19.13 8.86 -11.80
C GLU A 226 18.49 7.71 -11.02
N PRO A 227 19.26 6.89 -10.29
CA PRO A 227 18.70 5.83 -9.47
C PRO A 227 17.95 6.43 -8.27
N ILE A 228 16.75 5.92 -8.00
CA ILE A 228 16.01 6.21 -6.77
C ILE A 228 16.42 5.18 -5.71
N HIS A 229 16.79 5.64 -4.53
CA HIS A 229 17.10 4.79 -3.38
C HIS A 229 15.90 4.75 -2.43
N PRO A 230 14.93 3.83 -2.62
CA PRO A 230 13.71 3.80 -1.83
C PRO A 230 14.02 3.48 -0.37
N LEU A 231 13.27 4.10 0.53
CA LEU A 231 13.17 3.70 1.92
C LEU A 231 12.60 2.30 1.98
N ARG A 232 13.43 1.37 2.43
CA ARG A 232 12.99 0.04 2.78
C ARG A 232 12.60 0.07 4.25
N PRO A 233 11.35 -0.27 4.63
CA PRO A 233 11.01 -0.40 6.02
C PRO A 233 11.94 -1.43 6.66
N THR A 234 12.59 -1.05 7.76
CA THR A 234 13.50 -1.94 8.48
C THR A 234 12.76 -3.22 8.84
N PRO A 235 13.25 -4.41 8.45
CA PRO A 235 12.62 -5.66 8.82
C PRO A 235 12.52 -5.74 10.34
N ALA A 236 11.39 -6.22 10.84
CA ALA A 236 11.13 -6.27 12.28
C ALA A 236 12.16 -7.14 13.02
N CYS A 237 12.70 -8.16 12.36
CA CYS A 237 13.83 -8.95 12.82
C CYS A 237 14.67 -9.36 11.59
N ALA A 238 15.99 -9.23 11.71
CA ALA A 238 16.94 -9.72 10.72
C ALA A 238 18.19 -10.30 11.40
N VAL A 239 18.78 -11.28 10.73
CA VAL A 239 20.02 -11.95 11.14
C VAL A 239 20.90 -12.09 9.92
N ARG A 240 22.22 -11.94 10.12
CA ARG A 240 23.19 -11.98 9.02
C ARG A 240 24.33 -12.93 9.36
N LEU A 241 24.81 -13.63 8.36
CA LEU A 241 25.95 -14.53 8.43
C LEU A 241 26.97 -14.08 7.40
N SER A 242 28.07 -13.52 7.90
CA SER A 242 29.24 -13.22 7.08
C SER A 242 30.01 -14.51 6.82
N CYS A 243 30.35 -14.76 5.56
CA CYS A 243 31.07 -15.93 5.09
C CYS A 243 32.48 -15.49 4.64
N PRO A 244 33.51 -15.66 5.48
CA PRO A 244 34.88 -15.27 5.13
C PRO A 244 35.39 -15.98 3.87
N ASP A 245 35.01 -17.24 3.71
CA ASP A 245 35.19 -18.01 2.48
C ASP A 245 33.87 -17.98 1.68
N PRO A 246 33.87 -17.47 0.43
CA PRO A 246 32.65 -17.35 -0.36
C PRO A 246 31.96 -18.68 -0.61
N LEU A 247 30.64 -18.73 -0.40
CA LEU A 247 29.83 -19.92 -0.63
C LEU A 247 29.60 -20.12 -2.13
N LEU A 248 30.04 -21.27 -2.65
CA LEU A 248 29.96 -21.61 -4.08
C LEU A 248 28.87 -22.64 -4.41
N SER A 249 28.24 -23.26 -3.40
CA SER A 249 27.27 -24.34 -3.60
C SER A 249 25.96 -24.09 -2.89
N ALA A 250 24.86 -24.63 -3.45
CA ALA A 250 23.54 -24.56 -2.82
C ALA A 250 23.50 -25.25 -1.45
N ASP A 251 24.29 -26.32 -1.25
CA ASP A 251 24.44 -26.98 0.06
C ASP A 251 25.06 -26.05 1.10
N ALA A 252 26.09 -25.30 0.73
CA ALA A 252 26.71 -24.32 1.62
C ALA A 252 25.73 -23.20 2.00
N ILE A 253 24.90 -22.74 1.06
CA ILE A 253 23.82 -21.78 1.33
C ILE A 253 22.78 -22.39 2.29
N ARG A 254 22.41 -23.67 2.11
CA ARG A 254 21.48 -24.38 3.01
C ARG A 254 22.01 -24.44 4.44
N LEU A 255 23.28 -24.79 4.65
CA LEU A 255 23.92 -24.78 5.98
C LEU A 255 23.94 -23.38 6.59
N GLY A 256 24.25 -22.34 5.80
CA GLY A 256 24.16 -20.96 6.26
C GLY A 256 22.73 -20.57 6.68
N LEU A 257 21.73 -21.01 5.91
CA LEU A 257 20.32 -20.80 6.22
C LEU A 257 19.88 -21.52 7.51
N GLU A 258 20.41 -22.71 7.82
CA GLU A 258 20.13 -23.41 9.09
C GLU A 258 20.55 -22.57 10.30
N THR A 259 21.74 -21.98 10.24
CA THR A 259 22.27 -21.10 11.27
C THR A 259 21.40 -19.84 11.43
N LEU A 260 21.07 -19.20 10.30
CA LEU A 260 20.22 -18.00 10.29
C LEU A 260 18.80 -18.29 10.78
N ALA A 261 18.19 -19.41 10.38
CA ALA A 261 16.83 -19.77 10.78
C ALA A 261 16.74 -20.00 12.29
N ALA A 262 17.76 -20.63 12.90
CA ALA A 262 17.85 -20.82 14.34
C ALA A 262 17.97 -19.47 15.07
N GLU A 263 18.93 -18.62 14.67
CA GLU A 263 19.14 -17.30 15.31
C GLU A 263 17.90 -16.40 15.17
N LEU A 264 17.27 -16.40 13.99
CA LEU A 264 16.08 -15.60 13.75
C LEU A 264 14.90 -16.06 14.62
N CYS A 265 14.69 -17.36 14.75
CA CYS A 265 13.65 -17.90 15.62
C CYS A 265 13.88 -17.54 17.08
N THR A 266 15.13 -17.56 17.57
CA THR A 266 15.47 -17.09 18.92
C THR A 266 15.16 -15.60 19.11
N LYS A 267 15.48 -14.73 18.14
CA LYS A 267 15.12 -13.29 18.21
C LYS A 267 13.61 -13.07 18.21
N LEU A 268 12.88 -13.80 17.39
CA LEU A 268 11.41 -13.77 17.36
C LEU A 268 10.82 -14.28 18.69
N GLU A 269 11.46 -15.27 19.32
CA GLU A 269 11.02 -15.83 20.59
C GLU A 269 11.15 -14.83 21.74
N VAL A 270 12.31 -14.18 21.84
CA VAL A 270 12.55 -13.12 22.84
C VAL A 270 11.54 -11.98 22.73
N SER A 271 11.05 -11.69 21.51
CA SER A 271 10.06 -10.65 21.28
C SER A 271 8.60 -11.13 21.35
N GLY A 272 8.34 -12.41 21.62
CA GLY A 272 6.99 -12.98 21.68
C GLY A 272 6.26 -13.00 20.33
N LYS A 273 7.00 -12.93 19.22
CA LYS A 273 6.46 -12.78 17.86
C LYS A 273 6.71 -14.03 17.03
N GLY A 274 5.94 -14.15 15.94
CA GLY A 274 6.25 -15.00 14.80
C GLY A 274 6.20 -14.17 13.52
N ALA A 275 6.67 -14.72 12.41
CA ALA A 275 6.67 -14.04 11.11
C ALA A 275 5.80 -14.76 10.08
N ARG A 276 5.20 -14.01 9.16
CA ARG A 276 4.41 -14.55 8.05
C ARG A 276 5.14 -14.55 6.70
N LYS A 277 6.27 -13.83 6.62
CA LYS A 277 7.08 -13.77 5.40
C LYS A 277 8.55 -13.77 5.76
N PHE A 278 9.32 -14.59 5.07
CA PHE A 278 10.77 -14.68 5.25
C PHE A 278 11.44 -14.40 3.91
N THR A 279 12.52 -13.65 3.92
CA THR A 279 13.32 -13.37 2.71
C THR A 279 14.79 -13.62 3.00
N LEU A 280 15.38 -14.51 2.21
CA LEU A 280 16.80 -14.80 2.22
C LEU A 280 17.46 -13.99 1.10
N HIS A 281 18.37 -13.11 1.48
CA HIS A 281 19.24 -12.39 0.55
C HIS A 281 20.63 -13.02 0.57
N ALA A 282 21.20 -13.18 -0.62
CA ALA A 282 22.55 -13.65 -0.84
C ALA A 282 23.31 -12.55 -1.59
N PHE A 283 24.26 -11.92 -0.91
CA PHE A 283 25.14 -10.91 -1.50
C PHE A 283 26.39 -11.61 -2.03
N ARG A 284 26.72 -11.32 -3.28
CA ARG A 284 27.87 -11.89 -3.97
C ARG A 284 29.08 -10.97 -3.84
N SER A 285 30.27 -11.55 -3.95
CA SER A 285 31.53 -10.80 -3.86
C SER A 285 31.77 -9.81 -5.01
N ASP A 286 30.99 -9.90 -6.09
CA ASP A 286 30.99 -8.93 -7.20
C ASP A 286 30.07 -7.70 -6.95
N GLY A 287 29.41 -7.65 -5.78
CA GLY A 287 28.48 -6.59 -5.40
C GLY A 287 27.05 -6.80 -5.91
N THR A 288 26.77 -7.87 -6.65
CA THR A 288 25.40 -8.25 -7.01
C THR A 288 24.72 -9.01 -5.86
N SER A 289 23.39 -9.10 -5.89
CA SER A 289 22.65 -9.85 -4.86
C SER A 289 21.47 -10.61 -5.47
N GLY A 290 21.25 -11.83 -4.99
CA GLY A 290 20.03 -12.61 -5.23
C GLY A 290 19.14 -12.59 -3.99
N ALA A 291 17.83 -12.70 -4.18
CA ALA A 291 16.90 -12.82 -3.07
C ALA A 291 15.79 -13.83 -3.40
N VAL A 292 15.44 -14.64 -2.42
CA VAL A 292 14.31 -15.58 -2.48
C VAL A 292 13.46 -15.43 -1.24
N GLY A 293 12.14 -15.46 -1.41
CA GLY A 293 11.19 -15.27 -0.32
C GLY A 293 10.14 -16.38 -0.26
N ILE A 294 9.68 -16.64 0.95
CA ILE A 294 8.55 -17.53 1.25
C ILE A 294 7.52 -16.77 2.09
N ALA A 295 6.25 -17.13 1.91
CA ALA A 295 5.15 -16.67 2.74
C ALA A 295 4.47 -17.88 3.39
N VAL A 296 3.98 -17.68 4.60
CA VAL A 296 3.24 -18.68 5.38
C VAL A 296 1.91 -18.09 5.83
N ALA A 297 0.89 -18.93 5.92
CA ALA A 297 -0.48 -18.56 6.26
C ALA A 297 -0.55 -17.98 7.67
N ARG A 298 0.06 -18.69 8.64
CA ARG A 298 0.13 -18.29 10.06
C ARG A 298 1.50 -17.76 10.45
N ALA A 299 1.56 -17.02 11.54
CA ALA A 299 2.85 -16.67 12.14
C ALA A 299 3.61 -17.96 12.54
N VAL A 300 4.83 -18.10 12.02
CA VAL A 300 5.70 -19.26 12.26
C VAL A 300 6.96 -18.82 13.01
N ARG A 301 7.40 -19.68 13.93
CA ARG A 301 8.67 -19.60 14.66
C ARG A 301 9.28 -21.00 14.85
N ASN A 302 9.37 -21.77 13.77
CA ASN A 302 9.97 -23.11 13.78
C ASN A 302 11.05 -23.20 12.68
N PRO A 303 12.34 -23.35 13.05
CA PRO A 303 13.44 -23.41 12.08
C PRO A 303 13.27 -24.51 11.02
N LEU A 304 12.86 -25.72 11.42
CA LEU A 304 12.73 -26.86 10.51
C LEU A 304 11.66 -26.63 9.44
N HIS A 305 10.55 -26.01 9.82
CA HIS A 305 9.49 -25.67 8.85
C HIS A 305 9.95 -24.60 7.87
N ILE A 306 10.66 -23.57 8.34
CA ILE A 306 11.25 -22.52 7.50
C ILE A 306 12.22 -23.13 6.48
N LEU A 307 13.15 -23.98 6.94
CA LEU A 307 14.12 -24.66 6.09
C LEU A 307 13.45 -25.52 5.02
N ARG A 308 12.40 -26.26 5.39
CA ARG A 308 11.64 -27.09 4.46
C ARG A 308 11.00 -26.29 3.33
N LEU A 309 10.48 -25.10 3.63
CA LEU A 309 9.85 -24.23 2.62
C LEU A 309 10.88 -23.55 1.71
N PHE A 310 12.07 -23.25 2.22
CA PHE A 310 13.16 -22.69 1.41
C PHE A 310 13.88 -23.72 0.53
N ARG A 311 13.73 -25.02 0.79
CA ARG A 311 14.47 -26.09 0.10
C ARG A 311 14.48 -25.95 -1.42
N GLU A 312 13.31 -25.79 -2.04
CA GLU A 312 13.17 -25.65 -3.51
C GLU A 312 13.50 -24.24 -4.02
N ARG A 313 13.53 -23.24 -3.14
CA ARG A 313 13.80 -21.84 -3.50
C ARG A 313 15.29 -21.50 -3.46
N VAL A 314 16.06 -22.13 -2.56
CA VAL A 314 17.52 -21.92 -2.46
C VAL A 314 18.22 -22.31 -3.75
N ASP A 315 17.74 -23.34 -4.45
CA ASP A 315 18.31 -23.76 -5.74
C ASP A 315 18.13 -22.70 -6.86
N GLN A 316 17.28 -21.69 -6.65
CA GLN A 316 17.12 -20.55 -7.57
C GLN A 316 18.18 -19.46 -7.34
N LEU A 317 18.88 -19.49 -6.20
CA LEU A 317 19.99 -18.58 -5.93
C LEU A 317 21.23 -19.07 -6.65
N ASP A 318 21.59 -18.39 -7.73
CA ASP A 318 22.87 -18.62 -8.40
C ASP A 318 24.01 -18.00 -7.57
N PRO A 319 24.96 -18.81 -7.05
CA PRO A 319 26.09 -18.31 -6.26
C PRO A 319 27.09 -17.50 -7.10
N GLY A 320 27.15 -17.67 -8.43
CA GLY A 320 28.06 -16.95 -9.31
C GLY A 320 29.53 -17.03 -8.85
N PHE A 321 30.13 -15.87 -8.58
CA PHE A 321 31.51 -15.74 -8.08
C PHE A 321 31.68 -16.02 -6.57
N GLY A 322 30.61 -16.41 -5.89
CA GLY A 322 30.59 -16.73 -4.47
C GLY A 322 29.83 -15.71 -3.64
N ILE A 323 29.17 -16.22 -2.60
CA ILE A 323 28.36 -15.45 -1.67
C ILE A 323 29.18 -15.22 -0.40
N ASP A 324 29.42 -13.97 -0.04
CA ASP A 324 30.17 -13.57 1.17
C ASP A 324 29.27 -13.12 2.33
N LEU A 325 27.98 -12.88 2.06
CA LEU A 325 27.01 -12.50 3.08
C LEU A 325 25.63 -13.09 2.78
N LEU A 326 25.11 -13.84 3.76
CA LEU A 326 23.70 -14.24 3.81
C LEU A 326 22.95 -13.38 4.83
N LEU A 327 21.75 -12.96 4.48
CA LEU A 327 20.85 -12.17 5.34
C LEU A 327 19.46 -12.80 5.30
N LEU A 328 18.93 -13.17 6.47
CA LEU A 328 17.57 -13.66 6.59
C LEU A 328 16.72 -12.63 7.33
N GLU A 329 15.68 -12.15 6.65
CA GLU A 329 14.75 -11.13 7.14
C GLU A 329 13.37 -11.74 7.43
N ALA A 330 12.79 -11.36 8.57
CA ALA A 330 11.41 -11.64 8.93
C ALA A 330 10.54 -10.40 8.71
N HIS A 331 9.54 -10.54 7.84
CA HIS A 331 8.54 -9.52 7.53
C HIS A 331 7.14 -9.97 7.98
N ARG A 332 6.21 -9.00 8.08
CA ARG A 332 4.84 -9.23 8.59
C ARG A 332 4.87 -9.98 9.92
N THR A 333 5.65 -9.47 10.87
CA THR A 333 5.74 -10.05 12.21
C THR A 333 4.56 -9.61 13.05
N GLY A 334 4.09 -10.52 13.91
CA GLY A 334 2.98 -10.27 14.81
C GLY A 334 3.11 -11.14 16.07
N PRO A 335 2.33 -10.84 17.12
CA PRO A 335 2.29 -11.70 18.30
C PRO A 335 1.93 -13.13 17.88
N MET A 336 2.64 -14.11 18.42
CA MET A 336 2.35 -15.51 18.21
C MET A 336 1.96 -16.09 19.56
N GLU A 337 0.68 -16.43 19.73
CA GLU A 337 0.24 -17.18 20.88
C GLU A 337 0.97 -18.54 20.86
N ALA A 338 1.61 -18.88 21.98
CA ALA A 338 2.15 -20.21 22.17
C ALA A 338 0.96 -21.18 22.11
N GLY A 339 0.86 -21.94 21.02
CA GLY A 339 -0.25 -22.86 20.84
C GLY A 339 -0.32 -23.81 22.02
N THR A 340 -1.42 -23.76 22.76
CA THR A 340 -1.80 -24.79 23.71
C THR A 340 -1.97 -26.07 22.91
N VAL A 341 -0.99 -26.98 22.99
CA VAL A 341 -1.23 -28.37 22.61
C VAL A 341 -2.37 -28.85 23.50
N ALA A 342 -3.51 -29.16 22.90
CA ALA A 342 -4.66 -29.66 23.66
C ALA A 342 -4.21 -30.92 24.42
N LEU A 343 -4.24 -30.84 25.75
CA LEU A 343 -3.84 -31.93 26.65
C LEU A 343 -4.92 -33.03 26.78
N SER A 344 -5.90 -33.07 25.87
CA SER A 344 -7.03 -33.99 25.92
C SER A 344 -7.10 -34.78 24.62
N GLY A 345 -6.77 -36.07 24.72
CA GLY A 345 -6.76 -37.02 23.61
C GLY A 345 -8.08 -37.78 23.42
N ASP A 346 -9.19 -37.37 24.05
CA ASP A 346 -10.42 -38.15 24.01
C ASP A 346 -11.66 -37.23 23.95
N LEU A 347 -12.30 -37.19 22.78
CA LEU A 347 -13.73 -37.48 22.57
C LEU A 347 -14.24 -36.89 21.22
N ALA A 348 -14.43 -37.78 20.25
CA ALA A 348 -15.43 -37.68 19.16
C ALA A 348 -15.51 -36.35 18.37
N GLY A 349 -14.50 -36.11 17.54
CA GLY A 349 -14.56 -35.22 16.40
C GLY A 349 -13.36 -35.50 15.51
N VAL A 350 -13.49 -35.37 14.20
CA VAL A 350 -12.30 -35.36 13.32
C VAL A 350 -11.57 -34.06 13.63
N ASP A 351 -10.74 -34.08 14.68
CA ASP A 351 -9.89 -32.95 15.08
C ASP A 351 -8.92 -32.71 13.94
N THR A 352 -9.33 -31.81 13.05
CA THR A 352 -8.47 -31.32 11.99
C THR A 352 -7.42 -30.49 12.69
N ASP A 353 -6.24 -31.08 12.92
CA ASP A 353 -5.12 -30.38 13.53
C ASP A 353 -4.83 -29.12 12.70
N HIS A 354 -5.22 -27.97 13.22
CA HIS A 354 -5.08 -26.67 12.56
C HIS A 354 -3.60 -26.38 12.25
N VAL A 355 -2.66 -26.96 13.00
CA VAL A 355 -1.22 -26.86 12.73
C VAL A 355 -0.86 -27.61 11.46
N VAL A 356 -1.37 -28.83 11.29
CA VAL A 356 -1.13 -29.66 10.10
C VAL A 356 -1.77 -29.05 8.86
N LEU A 357 -3.01 -28.54 8.98
CA LEU A 357 -3.68 -27.86 7.89
C LEU A 357 -2.94 -26.58 7.47
N ALA A 358 -2.49 -25.78 8.43
CA ALA A 358 -1.65 -24.62 8.15
C ALA A 358 -0.33 -25.02 7.46
N ALA A 359 0.35 -26.07 7.93
CA ALA A 359 1.57 -26.55 7.29
C ALA A 359 1.33 -27.11 5.88
N LEU A 360 0.15 -27.66 5.58
CA LEU A 360 -0.26 -28.02 4.23
C LEU A 360 -0.46 -26.78 3.36
N ALA A 361 -1.20 -25.79 3.85
CA ALA A 361 -1.43 -24.55 3.13
C ALA A 361 -0.11 -23.81 2.82
N ASP A 362 0.81 -23.75 3.78
CA ASP A 362 2.13 -23.15 3.62
C ASP A 362 2.92 -23.82 2.48
N ARG A 363 2.86 -25.15 2.37
CA ARG A 363 3.53 -25.89 1.28
C ARG A 363 2.91 -25.57 -0.08
N ILE A 364 1.58 -25.46 -0.15
CA ILE A 364 0.87 -25.11 -1.38
C ILE A 364 1.22 -23.67 -1.78
N MET A 365 1.21 -22.73 -0.84
CA MET A 365 1.52 -21.31 -1.07
C MET A 365 2.98 -21.11 -1.46
N ALA A 366 3.92 -21.80 -0.81
CA ALA A 366 5.34 -21.73 -1.16
C ALA A 366 5.63 -22.21 -2.58
N ARG A 367 4.78 -23.10 -3.14
CA ARG A 367 4.96 -23.63 -4.50
C ARG A 367 4.14 -22.87 -5.56
N LEU A 368 2.88 -22.56 -5.29
CA LEU A 368 1.93 -21.99 -6.27
C LEU A 368 1.77 -20.47 -6.16
N GLY A 369 2.24 -19.85 -5.08
CA GLY A 369 2.16 -18.39 -4.86
C GLY A 369 1.35 -18.00 -3.62
N GLU A 370 1.49 -16.73 -3.23
CA GLU A 370 0.68 -16.11 -2.17
C GLU A 370 -0.82 -16.13 -2.58
N ASP A 371 -1.73 -16.25 -1.62
CA ASP A 371 -3.20 -16.20 -1.77
C ASP A 371 -3.89 -17.31 -2.62
N VAL A 372 -3.17 -18.34 -3.06
CA VAL A 372 -3.76 -19.47 -3.82
C VAL A 372 -4.72 -20.31 -2.97
N VAL A 373 -4.40 -20.48 -1.69
CA VAL A 373 -5.25 -21.24 -0.76
C VAL A 373 -6.32 -20.30 -0.22
N ARG A 374 -7.59 -20.59 -0.55
CA ARG A 374 -8.75 -19.79 -0.12
C ARG A 374 -9.73 -20.67 0.64
N ILE A 375 -10.34 -20.10 1.67
CA ILE A 375 -11.40 -20.73 2.46
C ILE A 375 -12.70 -19.96 2.31
N ALA A 376 -13.82 -20.66 2.37
CA ALA A 376 -15.13 -20.03 2.48
C ALA A 376 -15.29 -19.50 3.91
N VAL A 377 -15.60 -18.21 4.02
CA VAL A 377 -15.83 -17.51 5.28
C VAL A 377 -17.28 -17.05 5.29
N PRO A 378 -18.02 -17.34 6.38
CA PRO A 378 -19.39 -16.85 6.52
C PRO A 378 -19.39 -15.33 6.61
N VAL A 379 -20.36 -14.70 5.95
CA VAL A 379 -20.61 -13.26 5.98
C VAL A 379 -22.01 -13.03 6.48
N GLU A 380 -22.18 -12.10 7.41
CA GLU A 380 -23.48 -11.71 7.91
C GLU A 380 -24.25 -10.90 6.84
N SER A 381 -24.84 -11.64 5.91
CA SER A 381 -25.73 -11.15 4.87
C SER A 381 -26.98 -12.01 4.83
N HIS A 382 -28.13 -11.38 4.62
CA HIS A 382 -29.39 -12.10 4.38
C HIS A 382 -29.59 -12.40 2.89
N LEU A 383 -28.75 -11.87 2.00
CA LEU A 383 -28.77 -12.20 0.58
C LEU A 383 -28.02 -13.52 0.34
N PRO A 384 -28.66 -14.55 -0.25
CA PRO A 384 -28.07 -15.88 -0.40
C PRO A 384 -26.72 -15.89 -1.13
N GLU A 385 -26.54 -15.05 -2.15
CA GLU A 385 -25.29 -14.96 -2.91
C GLU A 385 -24.12 -14.31 -2.14
N ARG A 386 -24.38 -13.78 -0.93
CA ARG A 386 -23.43 -13.01 -0.12
C ARG A 386 -23.28 -13.56 1.29
N THR A 387 -23.92 -14.68 1.62
CA THR A 387 -23.75 -15.35 2.92
C THR A 387 -22.36 -15.96 3.08
N GLU A 388 -21.65 -16.16 1.98
CA GLU A 388 -20.31 -16.74 1.94
C GLU A 388 -19.39 -15.92 1.04
N GLN A 389 -18.15 -15.75 1.46
CA GLN A 389 -17.10 -15.16 0.65
C GLN A 389 -15.83 -15.99 0.73
N TYR A 390 -15.03 -16.00 -0.32
CA TYR A 390 -13.73 -16.66 -0.29
C TYR A 390 -12.65 -15.68 0.14
N ALA A 391 -12.03 -15.95 1.29
CA ALA A 391 -10.88 -15.21 1.79
C ALA A 391 -9.59 -16.04 1.66
N PRO A 392 -8.42 -15.41 1.49
CA PRO A 392 -7.14 -16.10 1.64
C PRO A 392 -7.05 -16.78 3.01
N PHE A 393 -6.51 -18.00 3.03
CA PHE A 393 -6.36 -18.75 4.27
C PHE A 393 -5.23 -18.17 5.12
N ASP A 394 -5.53 -17.80 6.36
CA ASP A 394 -4.59 -17.18 7.31
C ASP A 394 -4.13 -18.15 8.42
N GLY A 395 -4.40 -19.44 8.25
CA GLY A 395 -4.06 -20.49 9.20
C GLY A 395 -5.15 -20.75 10.25
N THR A 396 -6.24 -19.99 10.25
CA THR A 396 -7.41 -20.22 11.10
C THR A 396 -8.59 -20.72 10.27
N LEU A 397 -9.23 -21.78 10.74
CA LEU A 397 -10.56 -22.14 10.25
C LEU A 397 -11.56 -21.34 11.07
N VAL A 398 -12.48 -20.67 10.40
CA VAL A 398 -13.57 -19.99 11.08
C VAL A 398 -14.51 -21.06 11.59
N ASP A 399 -14.46 -21.30 12.90
CA ASP A 399 -15.38 -22.22 13.59
C ASP A 399 -16.70 -21.48 13.84
N GLY A 400 -17.36 -21.14 12.74
CA GLY A 400 -18.64 -20.46 12.74
C GLY A 400 -19.72 -21.46 12.41
N ALA A 401 -20.36 -22.04 13.43
CA ALA A 401 -21.65 -22.66 13.25
C ALA A 401 -22.62 -21.59 12.75
N MET A 402 -22.75 -21.43 11.43
CA MET A 402 -23.75 -20.55 10.85
C MET A 402 -25.10 -20.99 11.39
N LYS A 403 -25.85 -20.04 11.95
CA LYS A 403 -27.24 -20.30 12.32
C LYS A 403 -27.94 -20.79 11.05
N ARG A 404 -28.40 -22.05 11.08
CA ARG A 404 -29.20 -22.61 9.99
C ARG A 404 -30.34 -21.65 9.71
N SER A 405 -30.56 -21.32 8.44
CA SER A 405 -31.67 -20.46 8.05
C SER A 405 -32.96 -21.04 8.60
N ALA A 406 -33.76 -20.22 9.27
CA ALA A 406 -35.09 -20.61 9.74
C ALA A 406 -36.04 -20.95 8.56
N ALA A 407 -35.73 -20.46 7.36
CA ALA A 407 -36.53 -20.65 6.15
C ALA A 407 -36.30 -21.99 5.42
N GLY A 408 -35.50 -22.89 5.99
CA GLY A 408 -35.26 -24.23 5.44
C GLY A 408 -33.91 -24.39 4.74
N PRO A 409 -33.67 -25.55 4.08
CA PRO A 409 -32.40 -25.86 3.46
C PRO A 409 -32.11 -24.96 2.25
N ARG A 410 -30.83 -24.65 2.04
CA ARG A 410 -30.32 -24.00 0.83
C ARG A 410 -29.93 -25.06 -0.22
N PRO A 411 -29.96 -24.73 -1.52
CA PRO A 411 -29.55 -25.66 -2.58
C PRO A 411 -28.06 -26.02 -2.47
N ILE A 412 -27.72 -27.26 -2.82
CA ILE A 412 -26.33 -27.74 -2.84
C ILE A 412 -25.55 -27.07 -3.97
N ARG A 413 -26.20 -26.85 -5.12
CA ARG A 413 -25.62 -26.15 -6.26
C ARG A 413 -26.25 -24.78 -6.41
N PHE A 414 -25.43 -23.76 -6.19
CA PHE A 414 -25.78 -22.37 -6.37
C PHE A 414 -25.30 -21.87 -7.73
N LEU A 415 -26.16 -21.19 -8.49
CA LEU A 415 -25.77 -20.56 -9.75
C LEU A 415 -25.15 -19.20 -9.47
N SER A 416 -23.91 -18.97 -9.92
CA SER A 416 -23.21 -17.68 -9.73
C SER A 416 -23.97 -16.50 -10.34
N ARG A 417 -24.81 -16.76 -11.35
CA ARG A 417 -25.77 -15.80 -11.91
C ARG A 417 -27.12 -16.49 -12.03
N PRO A 418 -28.19 -15.94 -11.43
CA PRO A 418 -29.54 -16.45 -11.65
C PRO A 418 -29.90 -16.48 -13.13
N GLU A 419 -30.47 -17.58 -13.61
CA GLU A 419 -30.91 -17.70 -15.00
C GLU A 419 -32.39 -17.32 -15.10
N PRO A 420 -32.80 -16.48 -16.08
CA PRO A 420 -34.19 -16.11 -16.25
C PRO A 420 -35.03 -17.31 -16.70
N ILE A 421 -36.25 -17.42 -16.17
CA ILE A 421 -37.21 -18.46 -16.53
C ILE A 421 -38.56 -17.85 -16.86
N ASN A 422 -39.28 -18.50 -17.78
CA ASN A 422 -40.66 -18.16 -18.06
C ASN A 422 -41.56 -19.02 -17.18
N VAL A 423 -42.47 -18.38 -16.45
CA VAL A 423 -43.36 -19.00 -15.47
C VAL A 423 -44.81 -18.79 -15.87
N LEU A 424 -45.63 -19.83 -15.68
CA LEU A 424 -47.07 -19.74 -15.61
C LEU A 424 -47.48 -19.99 -14.15
N ALA A 425 -48.06 -18.99 -13.50
CA ALA A 425 -48.57 -19.05 -12.13
C ALA A 425 -50.10 -18.88 -12.14
N GLU A 426 -50.79 -19.59 -11.27
CA GLU A 426 -52.26 -19.54 -11.15
C GLU A 426 -52.75 -18.25 -10.48
N VAL A 427 -51.96 -17.77 -9.52
CA VAL A 427 -52.22 -16.57 -8.73
C VAL A 427 -50.97 -15.69 -8.80
N PRO A 428 -51.09 -14.35 -8.91
CA PRO A 428 -49.94 -13.45 -8.97
C PRO A 428 -48.90 -13.70 -7.86
N ASP A 429 -49.34 -13.89 -6.62
CA ASP A 429 -48.47 -14.15 -5.45
C ASP A 429 -48.18 -15.62 -5.13
N GLY A 430 -48.67 -16.54 -5.97
CA GLY A 430 -48.51 -17.98 -5.78
C GLY A 430 -47.21 -18.55 -6.35
N PRO A 431 -46.87 -19.79 -5.97
CA PRO A 431 -45.81 -20.54 -6.63
C PRO A 431 -46.13 -20.83 -8.11
N PRO A 432 -45.10 -21.06 -8.96
CA PRO A 432 -45.30 -21.39 -10.37
C PRO A 432 -45.97 -22.77 -10.54
N LEU A 433 -46.93 -22.90 -11.46
CA LEU A 433 -47.49 -24.19 -11.89
C LEU A 433 -46.59 -24.88 -12.93
N ARG A 434 -46.08 -24.07 -13.87
CA ARG A 434 -45.15 -24.52 -14.91
C ARG A 434 -44.06 -23.50 -15.10
N PHE A 435 -42.86 -23.95 -15.40
CA PHE A 435 -41.77 -23.07 -15.79
C PHE A 435 -40.95 -23.68 -16.92
N THR A 436 -40.38 -22.83 -17.78
CA THR A 436 -39.47 -23.25 -18.85
C THR A 436 -38.06 -22.83 -18.50
N TRP A 437 -37.17 -23.81 -18.35
CA TRP A 437 -35.76 -23.58 -18.08
C TRP A 437 -34.91 -24.28 -19.14
N ARG A 438 -34.01 -23.53 -19.79
CA ARG A 438 -33.17 -24.02 -20.91
C ARG A 438 -33.97 -24.73 -22.01
N ARG A 439 -35.11 -24.13 -22.40
CA ARG A 439 -36.06 -24.63 -23.41
C ARG A 439 -36.81 -25.92 -23.04
N LEU A 440 -36.66 -26.42 -21.82
CA LEU A 440 -37.39 -27.58 -21.32
C LEU A 440 -38.54 -27.13 -20.41
N PRO A 441 -39.81 -27.41 -20.78
CA PRO A 441 -40.94 -27.12 -19.91
C PRO A 441 -40.99 -28.13 -18.75
N ARG A 442 -41.20 -27.63 -17.54
CA ARG A 442 -41.34 -28.42 -16.31
C ARG A 442 -42.66 -28.09 -15.63
N THR A 443 -43.36 -29.13 -15.17
CA THR A 443 -44.59 -29.00 -14.38
C THR A 443 -44.25 -29.18 -12.91
N VAL A 444 -44.68 -28.24 -12.08
CA VAL A 444 -44.45 -28.24 -10.63
C VAL A 444 -45.54 -29.07 -9.97
N LEU A 445 -45.14 -30.05 -9.15
CA LEU A 445 -46.05 -30.88 -8.36
C LEU A 445 -46.16 -30.40 -6.91
N ARG A 446 -45.06 -29.89 -6.35
CA ARG A 446 -45.00 -29.39 -4.97
C ARG A 446 -44.22 -28.09 -4.93
N ALA A 447 -44.67 -27.18 -4.08
CA ALA A 447 -44.00 -25.91 -3.84
C ALA A 447 -44.03 -25.55 -2.36
N ASP A 448 -42.96 -24.92 -1.87
CA ASP A 448 -42.81 -24.42 -0.49
C ASP A 448 -42.24 -22.99 -0.56
N GLY A 449 -42.82 -22.05 0.19
CA GLY A 449 -42.52 -20.61 0.14
C GLY A 449 -43.78 -19.71 0.21
N PRO A 450 -43.63 -18.38 0.08
CA PRO A 450 -42.40 -17.67 -0.25
C PRO A 450 -41.50 -17.38 0.96
N GLU A 451 -40.19 -17.55 0.79
CA GLU A 451 -39.19 -16.89 1.64
C GLU A 451 -38.90 -15.51 1.06
N ARG A 452 -39.36 -14.45 1.73
CA ARG A 452 -39.15 -13.07 1.29
C ARG A 452 -37.81 -12.53 1.79
N ILE A 453 -36.96 -12.14 0.85
CA ILE A 453 -35.64 -11.55 1.12
C ILE A 453 -35.60 -10.14 0.55
N SER A 454 -35.52 -9.15 1.44
CA SER A 454 -35.33 -7.75 1.07
C SER A 454 -33.91 -7.49 0.57
N PRO A 455 -33.67 -6.43 -0.22
CA PRO A 455 -32.31 -6.02 -0.57
C PRO A 455 -31.61 -5.33 0.62
N GLU A 456 -30.28 -5.40 0.65
CA GLU A 456 -29.44 -4.68 1.61
C GLU A 456 -29.42 -3.17 1.32
N TRP A 457 -30.43 -2.44 1.81
CA TRP A 457 -30.64 -1.01 1.52
C TRP A 457 -29.41 -0.14 1.87
N TRP A 458 -28.65 -0.49 2.91
CA TRP A 458 -27.46 0.23 3.36
C TRP A 458 -26.24 0.09 2.42
N ARG A 459 -26.25 -0.85 1.47
CA ARG A 459 -25.19 -1.02 0.47
C ARG A 459 -25.55 -0.43 -0.90
N CYS A 460 -26.79 0.03 -1.05
CA CYS A 460 -27.25 0.65 -2.28
C CYS A 460 -26.83 2.12 -2.26
N HIS A 461 -25.80 2.48 -3.03
CA HIS A 461 -25.49 3.88 -3.26
C HIS A 461 -26.65 4.48 -4.06
N ILE A 462 -27.43 5.36 -3.43
CA ILE A 462 -28.49 6.09 -4.10
C ILE A 462 -27.81 7.30 -4.74
N PRO A 463 -27.59 7.35 -6.07
CA PRO A 463 -27.09 8.57 -6.69
C PRO A 463 -28.07 9.72 -6.42
N PRO A 464 -27.59 10.95 -6.20
CA PRO A 464 -28.48 12.11 -6.13
C PRO A 464 -29.26 12.19 -7.45
N PRO A 465 -30.57 12.49 -7.40
CA PRO A 465 -31.39 12.53 -8.60
C PRO A 465 -30.88 13.63 -9.56
N PRO A 466 -30.93 13.44 -10.89
CA PRO A 466 -30.89 14.56 -11.80
C PRO A 466 -32.08 15.49 -11.50
N GLU A 467 -31.88 16.80 -11.61
CA GLU A 467 -32.85 17.84 -11.19
C GLU A 467 -34.21 17.78 -11.94
N GLN A 468 -34.38 16.86 -12.90
CA GLN A 468 -35.54 16.79 -13.79
C GLN A 468 -36.42 15.55 -13.60
N ASP A 469 -36.05 14.59 -12.75
CA ASP A 469 -36.83 13.35 -12.59
C ASP A 469 -37.86 13.45 -11.46
N GLY A 470 -39.11 13.07 -11.77
CA GLY A 470 -40.21 13.04 -10.81
C GLY A 470 -39.99 12.01 -9.68
N PRO A 471 -40.74 12.09 -8.56
CA PRO A 471 -40.55 11.22 -7.39
C PRO A 471 -40.65 9.71 -7.68
N GLY A 472 -41.25 9.29 -8.80
CA GLY A 472 -41.38 7.88 -9.21
C GLY A 472 -40.16 7.27 -9.92
N GLU A 473 -39.31 8.05 -10.57
CA GLU A 473 -38.09 7.53 -11.25
C GLU A 473 -36.97 7.18 -10.27
N ARG A 474 -36.96 7.86 -9.09
CA ARG A 474 -36.09 7.55 -7.94
C ARG A 474 -36.14 6.08 -7.51
N VAL A 475 -37.28 5.42 -7.73
CA VAL A 475 -37.60 4.12 -7.13
C VAL A 475 -37.33 2.94 -8.10
N ARG A 476 -37.22 3.22 -9.41
CA ARG A 476 -37.04 2.19 -10.44
C ARG A 476 -35.65 1.53 -10.42
N HIS A 477 -34.63 2.28 -10.02
CA HIS A 477 -33.24 1.83 -9.99
C HIS A 477 -32.82 1.17 -8.66
N LEU A 478 -33.68 1.20 -7.64
CA LEU A 478 -33.43 0.52 -6.38
C LEU A 478 -33.66 -0.99 -6.54
N PRO A 479 -32.77 -1.85 -5.99
CA PRO A 479 -32.98 -3.29 -6.01
C PRO A 479 -34.32 -3.65 -5.34
N ARG A 480 -34.96 -4.71 -5.85
CA ARG A 480 -36.28 -5.16 -5.41
C ARG A 480 -36.17 -6.33 -4.42
N ALA A 481 -37.22 -6.53 -3.61
CA ALA A 481 -37.35 -7.72 -2.77
C ALA A 481 -37.53 -8.97 -3.63
N ARG A 482 -37.02 -10.11 -3.15
CA ARG A 482 -37.08 -11.40 -3.83
C ARG A 482 -37.92 -12.38 -3.01
N ASP A 483 -38.92 -12.98 -3.65
CA ASP A 483 -39.71 -14.06 -3.05
C ASP A 483 -39.20 -15.40 -3.58
N TYR A 484 -38.55 -16.18 -2.72
CA TYR A 484 -37.97 -17.48 -3.07
C TYR A 484 -38.94 -18.63 -2.82
N TYR A 485 -38.98 -19.58 -3.76
CA TYR A 485 -39.81 -20.78 -3.73
C TYR A 485 -38.94 -22.01 -3.96
N ARG A 486 -39.18 -23.07 -3.19
CA ARG A 486 -38.61 -24.40 -3.38
C ARG A 486 -39.65 -25.26 -4.11
N VAL A 487 -39.34 -25.71 -5.32
CA VAL A 487 -40.31 -26.45 -6.15
C VAL A 487 -39.78 -27.83 -6.56
N GLU A 488 -40.66 -28.81 -6.63
CA GLU A 488 -40.39 -30.17 -7.09
C GLU A 488 -41.16 -30.41 -8.40
N ASP A 489 -40.46 -30.88 -9.44
CA ASP A 489 -41.08 -31.20 -10.73
C ASP A 489 -41.62 -32.64 -10.78
N ALA A 490 -42.31 -32.98 -11.87
CA ALA A 490 -42.87 -34.31 -12.09
C ALA A 490 -41.83 -35.44 -12.19
N ALA A 491 -40.56 -35.12 -12.46
CA ALA A 491 -39.45 -36.07 -12.48
C ALA A 491 -38.77 -36.20 -11.11
N GLY A 492 -39.24 -35.48 -10.08
CA GLY A 492 -38.68 -35.47 -8.74
C GLY A 492 -37.48 -34.53 -8.54
N ALA A 493 -37.10 -33.75 -9.56
CA ALA A 493 -36.01 -32.79 -9.45
C ALA A 493 -36.45 -31.54 -8.69
N ARG A 494 -35.55 -30.99 -7.86
CA ARG A 494 -35.86 -29.90 -6.93
C ARG A 494 -35.11 -28.62 -7.24
N TYR A 495 -35.86 -27.54 -7.43
CA TYR A 495 -35.38 -26.26 -7.88
C TYR A 495 -35.58 -25.17 -6.83
N TRP A 496 -34.68 -24.21 -6.83
CA TRP A 496 -34.80 -22.98 -6.06
C TRP A 496 -35.03 -21.79 -6.98
N LEU A 497 -36.26 -21.31 -7.00
CA LEU A 497 -36.73 -20.25 -7.87
C LEU A 497 -36.95 -18.98 -7.06
N PHE A 498 -36.85 -17.82 -7.68
CA PHE A 498 -37.34 -16.60 -7.07
C PHE A 498 -38.00 -15.67 -8.07
N ARG A 499 -38.91 -14.88 -7.52
CA ARG A 499 -39.54 -13.75 -8.18
C ARG A 499 -38.85 -12.47 -7.74
N ASN A 500 -38.41 -11.66 -8.69
CA ASN A 500 -37.74 -10.38 -8.46
C ASN A 500 -38.75 -9.23 -8.57
N GLY A 501 -39.15 -8.66 -7.43
CA GLY A 501 -40.21 -7.65 -7.35
C GLY A 501 -41.55 -8.22 -6.88
N LEU A 502 -42.41 -7.31 -6.42
CA LEU A 502 -43.79 -7.60 -6.02
C LEU A 502 -44.73 -7.05 -7.09
N TYR A 503 -45.91 -7.66 -7.20
CA TYR A 503 -46.99 -7.05 -7.98
C TYR A 503 -47.39 -5.73 -7.31
N ASP A 504 -47.71 -4.72 -8.11
CA ASP A 504 -48.09 -3.37 -7.66
C ASP A 504 -47.04 -2.62 -6.82
N ASP A 505 -45.75 -2.94 -7.00
CA ASP A 505 -44.64 -2.26 -6.31
C ASP A 505 -44.37 -0.82 -6.78
N GLY A 506 -45.14 -0.32 -7.76
CA GLY A 506 -45.03 1.03 -8.32
C GLY A 506 -43.75 1.28 -9.14
N ARG A 507 -42.93 0.24 -9.41
CA ARG A 507 -41.60 0.37 -10.03
C ARG A 507 -41.54 -0.04 -11.50
N GLY A 508 -42.67 -0.36 -12.12
CA GLY A 508 -42.83 -0.61 -13.55
C GLY A 508 -42.44 -2.02 -14.00
N GLY A 509 -43.29 -2.64 -14.82
CA GLY A 509 -43.11 -3.98 -15.42
C GLY A 509 -43.55 -5.15 -14.52
N PRO A 510 -43.99 -6.28 -15.09
CA PRO A 510 -44.29 -7.49 -14.32
C PRO A 510 -43.03 -8.06 -13.65
N PRO A 511 -43.13 -8.70 -12.49
CA PRO A 511 -41.97 -9.26 -11.79
C PRO A 511 -41.35 -10.39 -12.61
N ALA A 512 -40.02 -10.40 -12.68
CA ALA A 512 -39.27 -11.40 -13.44
C ALA A 512 -38.94 -12.61 -12.57
N TRP A 513 -38.99 -13.81 -13.16
CA TRP A 513 -38.67 -15.06 -12.48
C TRP A 513 -37.30 -15.57 -12.87
N TYR A 514 -36.60 -16.13 -11.89
CA TYR A 514 -35.26 -16.68 -12.06
C TYR A 514 -35.14 -18.01 -11.33
N ILE A 515 -34.26 -18.86 -11.83
CA ILE A 515 -33.72 -20.01 -11.11
C ILE A 515 -32.37 -19.65 -10.50
N HIS A 516 -32.18 -19.94 -9.22
CA HIS A 516 -30.96 -19.60 -8.48
C HIS A 516 -30.17 -20.84 -8.05
N GLY A 517 -30.81 -22.00 -7.87
CA GLY A 517 -30.10 -23.19 -7.45
C GLY A 517 -30.87 -24.50 -7.61
N LEU A 518 -30.16 -25.59 -7.35
CA LEU A 518 -30.60 -26.98 -7.48
C LEU A 518 -30.32 -27.73 -6.18
N PHE A 519 -31.32 -28.47 -5.69
CA PHE A 519 -31.17 -29.28 -4.48
C PHE A 519 -30.72 -30.72 -4.76
N ALA A 520 -31.19 -31.31 -5.87
CA ALA A 520 -30.87 -32.66 -6.33
C ALA A 520 -31.18 -32.78 -7.83
#